data_AF-A0A1I5D6Z6-F1
#
_entry.id   AF-A0A1I5D6Z6-F1
#
_cell.length_a   1.000
_cell.length_b   1.000
_cell.length_c   1.000
_cell.angle_alpha   90.00
_cell.angle_beta   90.00
_cell.angle_gamma   90.00
#
_symmetry.space_group_name_H-M   'P 1'
#
loop_
_entity.id
_entity.type
_entity.pdbx_description
1 polymer ?
#
loop_
_entity_poly.entity_id
_entity_poly.type
_entity_poly.pdbx_seq_one_letter_code
_entity_poly.pdbx_strand_id
1 'polypeptide(L)'
;MLLKRLFRDEKGAAGIFMLLFLFMVILGFSAIVVDAGMLYTSRRQMVTAADAGALAGAREMEKTMGVTDALVLAGIKSEAIRIAKETAISNGAEGVPFVEIKKMNITLENGSSDYRDVIVVSPQKNDSLFFARLLGFNNQDVSASAVATWGYVKKTAGGHILPIYLTRESYEVGRDYLHSEKITVNGVEYPNNTGYIYLDPAWNGQNVINSALAGNSSKITMFIDQEFEGKPGQANSLIGSVEDRMKKANSLPSQLERERFMYGLIPIADFVRSQGNTLYFEIKEFAVYEILDIIVDGSKNNKDAVGSEHALLGPNYTSLGSGNARSYPITPEGVDYPKGTILGRMTGEVRQLEVIIVSGDQLFNPVEPDAAKYSKLVK
;
A
#
# COMPACT_ATOMS: atom_id res chain seq x y z
N MET A 1 -52.32 -66.25 -37.62
CA MET A 1 -52.50 -64.92 -38.23
C MET A 1 -52.04 -63.74 -37.35
N LEU A 2 -51.82 -63.92 -36.03
CA LEU A 2 -51.34 -62.84 -35.15
C LEU A 2 -49.86 -62.45 -35.33
N LEU A 3 -48.95 -63.39 -35.65
CA LEU A 3 -47.52 -63.06 -35.81
C LEU A 3 -47.21 -62.16 -37.01
N LYS A 4 -48.07 -62.13 -38.05
CA LYS A 4 -47.87 -61.26 -39.23
C LYS A 4 -48.27 -59.80 -39.00
N ARG A 5 -48.94 -59.46 -37.89
CA ARG A 5 -49.30 -58.07 -37.54
C ARG A 5 -48.22 -57.34 -36.75
N LEU A 6 -47.35 -58.04 -36.02
CA LEU A 6 -46.22 -57.44 -35.31
C LEU A 6 -45.12 -56.90 -36.24
N PHE A 7 -45.02 -57.43 -37.46
CA PHE A 7 -44.01 -57.03 -38.45
C PHE A 7 -44.52 -56.02 -39.50
N ARG A 8 -45.71 -55.45 -39.31
CA ARG A 8 -46.35 -54.54 -40.27
C ARG A 8 -46.90 -53.30 -39.58
N ASP A 9 -46.11 -52.70 -38.70
CA ASP A 9 -46.44 -51.45 -38.04
C ASP A 9 -45.19 -50.55 -37.98
N GLU A 10 -44.78 -50.01 -39.13
CA GLU A 10 -43.61 -49.11 -39.25
C GLU A 10 -43.76 -47.81 -38.43
N LYS A 11 -45.00 -47.48 -38.02
CA LYS A 11 -45.29 -46.37 -37.10
C LYS A 11 -44.72 -46.58 -35.70
N GLY A 12 -44.63 -47.84 -35.23
CA GLY A 12 -44.02 -48.17 -33.93
C GLY A 12 -42.49 -48.06 -33.97
N ALA A 13 -41.87 -48.49 -35.08
CA ALA A 13 -40.42 -48.39 -35.28
C ALA A 13 -39.96 -46.92 -35.35
N ALA A 14 -40.68 -46.06 -36.09
CA ALA A 14 -40.40 -44.64 -36.16
C ALA A 14 -40.49 -43.94 -34.78
N GLY A 15 -41.45 -44.35 -33.94
CA GLY A 15 -41.59 -43.85 -32.56
C GLY A 15 -40.41 -44.21 -31.66
N ILE A 16 -39.85 -45.42 -31.81
CA ILE A 16 -38.67 -45.86 -31.05
C ILE A 16 -37.43 -45.04 -31.45
N PHE A 17 -37.20 -44.82 -32.76
CA PHE A 17 -36.09 -43.99 -33.22
C PHE A 17 -36.24 -42.53 -32.77
N MET A 18 -37.46 -41.98 -32.82
CA MET A 18 -37.74 -40.64 -32.32
C MET A 18 -37.46 -40.53 -30.81
N LEU A 19 -37.90 -41.50 -30.01
CA LEU A 19 -37.65 -41.53 -28.57
C LEU A 19 -36.15 -41.58 -28.27
N LEU A 20 -35.40 -42.46 -28.95
CA LEU A 20 -33.95 -42.56 -28.79
C LEU A 20 -33.25 -41.26 -29.19
N PHE A 21 -33.69 -40.61 -30.26
CA PHE A 21 -33.18 -39.31 -30.69
C PHE A 21 -33.45 -38.22 -29.63
N LEU A 22 -34.70 -38.07 -29.16
CA LEU A 22 -35.07 -37.12 -28.12
C LEU A 22 -34.30 -37.37 -26.82
N PHE A 23 -34.12 -38.64 -26.44
CA PHE A 23 -33.35 -39.01 -25.27
C PHE A 23 -31.88 -38.57 -25.39
N MET A 24 -31.25 -38.79 -26.55
CA MET A 24 -29.89 -38.30 -26.82
C MET A 24 -29.81 -36.77 -26.80
N VAL A 25 -30.81 -36.07 -27.32
CA VAL A 25 -30.87 -34.60 -27.28
C VAL A 25 -30.94 -34.10 -25.83
N ILE A 26 -31.81 -34.70 -25.00
CA ILE A 26 -31.95 -34.34 -23.58
C ILE A 26 -30.65 -34.61 -22.82
N LEU A 27 -29.98 -35.73 -23.08
CA LEU A 27 -28.68 -36.05 -22.50
C LEU A 27 -27.60 -35.06 -22.94
N GLY A 28 -27.59 -34.64 -24.21
CA GLY A 28 -26.69 -33.61 -24.72
C GLY A 28 -26.86 -32.28 -23.99
N PHE A 29 -28.11 -31.82 -23.81
CA PHE A 29 -28.37 -30.62 -23.02
C PHE A 29 -28.02 -30.79 -21.53
N SER A 30 -28.27 -31.98 -20.97
CA SER A 30 -27.92 -32.29 -19.57
C SER A 30 -26.40 -32.26 -19.36
N ALA A 31 -25.62 -32.73 -20.33
CA ALA A 31 -24.16 -32.63 -20.32
C ALA A 31 -23.70 -31.17 -20.31
N ILE A 32 -24.27 -30.33 -21.18
CA ILE A 32 -23.91 -28.90 -21.19
C ILE A 32 -24.24 -28.25 -19.84
N VAL A 33 -25.43 -28.48 -19.27
CA VAL A 33 -25.83 -27.80 -18.03
C VAL A 33 -25.04 -28.31 -16.83
N VAL A 34 -24.94 -29.62 -16.65
CA VAL A 34 -24.36 -30.22 -15.43
C VAL A 34 -22.84 -30.27 -15.52
N ASP A 35 -22.28 -30.78 -16.62
CA ASP A 35 -20.83 -30.93 -16.74
C ASP A 35 -20.14 -29.59 -16.91
N ALA A 36 -20.68 -28.67 -17.73
CA ALA A 36 -20.08 -27.34 -17.83
C ALA A 36 -20.24 -26.54 -16.52
N GLY A 37 -21.36 -26.69 -15.81
CA GLY A 37 -21.54 -26.10 -14.48
C GLY A 37 -20.53 -26.60 -13.45
N MET A 38 -20.26 -27.91 -13.45
CA MET A 38 -19.23 -28.53 -12.62
C MET A 38 -17.83 -28.00 -12.98
N LEU A 39 -17.46 -28.03 -14.26
CA LEU A 39 -16.17 -27.52 -14.74
C LEU A 39 -15.96 -26.05 -14.41
N TYR A 40 -17.01 -25.22 -14.50
CA TYR A 40 -16.94 -23.82 -14.15
C TYR A 40 -16.69 -23.61 -12.65
N THR A 41 -17.32 -24.44 -11.81
CA THR A 41 -17.12 -24.41 -10.36
C THR A 41 -15.70 -24.83 -10.00
N SER A 42 -15.20 -25.92 -10.58
CA SER A 42 -13.82 -26.35 -10.41
C SER A 42 -12.82 -25.33 -10.93
N ARG A 43 -13.13 -24.63 -12.04
CA ARG A 43 -12.29 -23.56 -12.56
C ARG A 43 -12.16 -22.42 -11.54
N ARG A 44 -13.26 -22.04 -10.89
CA ARG A 44 -13.23 -21.04 -9.80
C ARG A 44 -12.39 -21.50 -8.62
N GLN A 45 -12.51 -22.77 -8.22
CA GLN A 45 -11.66 -23.34 -7.16
C GLN A 45 -10.17 -23.30 -7.56
N MET A 46 -9.82 -23.64 -8.80
CA MET A 46 -8.44 -23.53 -9.29
C MET A 46 -7.92 -22.09 -9.27
N VAL A 47 -8.74 -21.10 -9.63
CA VAL A 47 -8.37 -19.68 -9.52
C VAL A 47 -8.09 -19.30 -8.07
N THR A 48 -8.98 -19.68 -7.14
CA THR A 48 -8.77 -19.43 -5.70
C THR A 48 -7.51 -20.12 -5.17
N ALA A 49 -7.25 -21.37 -5.57
CA ALA A 49 -6.04 -22.10 -5.21
C ALA A 49 -4.77 -21.44 -5.76
N ALA A 50 -4.83 -20.97 -7.01
CA ALA A 50 -3.72 -20.28 -7.66
C ALA A 50 -3.40 -18.98 -6.92
N ASP A 51 -4.41 -18.13 -6.70
CA ASP A 51 -4.25 -16.84 -6.01
C ASP A 51 -3.72 -17.01 -4.59
N ALA A 52 -4.29 -17.95 -3.82
CA ALA A 52 -3.85 -18.23 -2.46
C ALA A 52 -2.40 -18.73 -2.42
N GLY A 53 -2.05 -19.67 -3.29
CA GLY A 53 -0.69 -20.18 -3.41
C GLY A 53 0.31 -19.09 -3.82
N ALA A 54 -0.05 -18.27 -4.80
CA ALA A 54 0.81 -17.19 -5.29
C ALA A 54 1.06 -16.15 -4.19
N LEU A 55 0.01 -15.69 -3.48
CA LEU A 55 0.15 -14.74 -2.39
C LEU A 55 0.96 -15.30 -1.21
N ALA A 56 0.72 -16.57 -0.83
CA ALA A 56 1.46 -17.20 0.27
C ALA A 56 2.95 -17.37 -0.07
N GLY A 57 3.27 -17.80 -1.29
CA GLY A 57 4.66 -17.90 -1.73
C GLY A 57 5.32 -16.54 -1.89
N ALA A 58 4.62 -15.52 -2.40
CA ALA A 58 5.14 -14.17 -2.47
C ALA A 58 5.48 -13.64 -1.07
N ARG A 59 4.60 -13.86 -0.09
CA ARG A 59 4.86 -13.51 1.31
C ARG A 59 6.12 -14.19 1.85
N GLU A 60 6.38 -15.44 1.53
CA GLU A 60 7.62 -16.10 1.97
C GLU A 60 8.85 -15.50 1.28
N MET A 61 8.73 -15.11 0.01
CA MET A 61 9.81 -14.45 -0.73
C MET A 61 10.21 -13.09 -0.14
N GLU A 62 9.37 -12.47 0.69
CA GLU A 62 9.72 -11.30 1.51
C GLU A 62 11.04 -11.47 2.26
N LYS A 63 11.30 -12.68 2.78
CA LYS A 63 12.51 -12.99 3.56
C LYS A 63 13.80 -12.93 2.76
N THR A 64 13.72 -12.87 1.43
CA THR A 64 14.90 -12.66 0.57
C THR A 64 15.44 -11.23 0.66
N MET A 65 14.70 -10.32 1.29
CA MET A 65 15.11 -8.93 1.49
C MET A 65 16.44 -8.82 2.24
N GLY A 66 17.37 -8.04 1.70
CA GLY A 66 18.68 -7.79 2.33
C GLY A 66 19.62 -9.00 2.32
N VAL A 67 19.18 -10.17 1.83
CA VAL A 67 19.99 -11.38 1.75
C VAL A 67 20.85 -11.31 0.48
N THR A 68 22.17 -11.27 0.66
CA THR A 68 23.15 -11.29 -0.44
C THR A 68 23.76 -12.68 -0.66
N ASP A 69 23.65 -13.57 0.33
CA ASP A 69 24.14 -14.94 0.26
C ASP A 69 23.24 -15.80 -0.65
N ALA A 70 23.84 -16.35 -1.71
CA ALA A 70 23.12 -17.13 -2.72
C ALA A 70 22.54 -18.44 -2.19
N LEU A 71 23.18 -19.08 -1.20
CA LEU A 71 22.69 -20.33 -0.62
C LEU A 71 21.48 -20.07 0.27
N VAL A 72 21.51 -18.98 1.06
CA VAL A 72 20.37 -18.56 1.88
C VAL A 72 19.19 -18.17 0.99
N LEU A 73 19.43 -17.41 -0.09
CA LEU A 73 18.41 -17.08 -1.09
C LEU A 73 17.76 -18.32 -1.71
N ALA A 74 18.55 -19.34 -2.05
CA ALA A 74 18.03 -20.59 -2.61
C ALA A 74 17.16 -21.35 -1.59
N GLY A 75 17.52 -21.33 -0.31
CA GLY A 75 16.72 -21.90 0.78
C GLY A 75 15.36 -21.23 0.91
N ILE A 76 15.33 -19.90 0.97
CA ILE A 76 14.08 -19.13 1.07
C ILE A 76 13.19 -19.34 -0.15
N LYS A 77 13.75 -19.32 -1.37
CA LYS A 77 13.00 -19.57 -2.60
C LYS A 77 12.40 -20.98 -2.64
N SER A 78 13.14 -21.98 -2.17
CA SER A 78 12.65 -23.36 -2.07
C SER A 78 11.49 -23.47 -1.07
N GLU A 79 11.59 -22.76 0.04
CA GLU A 79 10.53 -22.70 1.06
C GLU A 79 9.28 -21.97 0.53
N ALA A 80 9.46 -20.86 -0.19
CA ALA A 80 8.36 -20.14 -0.84
C ALA A 80 7.60 -21.03 -1.84
N ILE A 81 8.31 -21.83 -2.63
CA ILE A 81 7.72 -22.81 -3.54
C ILE A 81 6.94 -23.88 -2.75
N ARG A 82 7.49 -24.37 -1.63
CA ARG A 82 6.83 -25.36 -0.78
C ARG A 82 5.52 -24.81 -0.20
N ILE A 83 5.56 -23.63 0.41
CA ILE A 83 4.40 -22.96 1.01
C ILE A 83 3.34 -22.65 -0.05
N ALA A 84 3.73 -22.18 -1.23
CA ALA A 84 2.81 -21.92 -2.33
C ALA A 84 2.07 -23.19 -2.77
N LYS A 85 2.78 -24.31 -2.90
CA LYS A 85 2.18 -25.61 -3.25
C LYS A 85 1.20 -26.09 -2.18
N GLU A 86 1.61 -26.07 -0.92
CA GLU A 86 0.76 -26.50 0.21
C GLU A 86 -0.50 -25.63 0.32
N THR A 87 -0.34 -24.32 0.16
CA THR A 87 -1.46 -23.39 0.20
C THR A 87 -2.43 -23.63 -0.97
N ALA A 88 -1.92 -23.84 -2.19
CA ALA A 88 -2.77 -24.17 -3.33
C ALA A 88 -3.53 -25.49 -3.14
N ILE A 89 -2.88 -26.52 -2.59
CA ILE A 89 -3.53 -27.81 -2.27
C ILE A 89 -4.63 -27.61 -1.21
N SER A 90 -4.35 -26.85 -0.15
CA SER A 90 -5.35 -26.57 0.91
C SER A 90 -6.57 -25.78 0.40
N ASN A 91 -6.43 -25.09 -0.74
CA ASN A 91 -7.49 -24.31 -1.38
C ASN A 91 -8.16 -25.04 -2.56
N GLY A 92 -7.94 -26.35 -2.69
CA GLY A 92 -8.70 -27.21 -3.59
C GLY A 92 -7.96 -27.66 -4.86
N ALA A 93 -6.67 -27.36 -5.02
CA ALA A 93 -5.86 -27.96 -6.08
C ALA A 93 -5.71 -29.47 -5.87
N GLU A 94 -5.74 -30.24 -6.95
CA GLU A 94 -5.45 -31.68 -6.93
C GLU A 94 -4.08 -31.97 -7.57
N GLY A 95 -3.41 -33.02 -7.10
CA GLY A 95 -2.05 -33.33 -7.51
C GLY A 95 -1.03 -32.31 -7.00
N VAL A 96 0.14 -32.25 -7.62
CA VAL A 96 1.20 -31.29 -7.27
C VAL A 96 1.06 -30.06 -8.17
N PRO A 97 0.71 -28.88 -7.64
CA PRO A 97 0.68 -27.64 -8.41
C PRO A 97 2.05 -27.34 -9.00
N PHE A 98 2.07 -26.87 -10.25
CA PHE A 98 3.29 -26.31 -10.82
C PHE A 98 3.53 -24.93 -10.20
N VAL A 99 4.71 -24.73 -9.64
CA VAL A 99 5.10 -23.46 -9.03
C VAL A 99 6.50 -23.12 -9.48
N GLU A 100 6.68 -21.90 -9.98
CA GLU A 100 7.97 -21.37 -10.40
C GLU A 100 8.19 -19.96 -9.86
N ILE A 101 9.46 -19.63 -9.63
CA ILE A 101 9.88 -18.25 -9.36
C ILE A 101 10.64 -17.78 -10.59
N LYS A 102 10.18 -16.70 -11.23
CA LYS A 102 10.83 -16.13 -12.42
C LYS A 102 11.02 -14.63 -12.28
N LYS A 103 11.95 -14.09 -13.05
CA LYS A 103 12.13 -12.64 -13.17
C LYS A 103 11.20 -12.09 -14.24
N MET A 104 10.38 -11.13 -13.86
CA MET A 104 9.49 -10.41 -14.77
C MET A 104 10.02 -9.00 -15.03
N ASN A 105 9.98 -8.61 -16.31
CA ASN A 105 10.24 -7.24 -16.73
C ASN A 105 9.02 -6.37 -16.48
N ILE A 106 9.24 -5.21 -15.87
CA ILE A 106 8.19 -4.24 -15.62
C ILE A 106 8.62 -2.92 -16.23
N THR A 107 7.81 -2.38 -17.12
CA THR A 107 7.99 -1.04 -17.65
C THR A 107 7.36 -0.03 -16.68
N LEU A 108 8.18 0.87 -16.16
CA LEU A 108 7.75 1.96 -15.30
C LEU A 108 7.19 3.13 -16.15
N GLU A 109 6.40 4.00 -15.54
CA GLU A 109 5.77 5.16 -16.20
C GLU A 109 6.77 6.10 -16.91
N ASN A 110 8.00 6.18 -16.38
CA ASN A 110 9.09 6.97 -16.98
C ASN A 110 9.78 6.26 -18.18
N GLY A 111 9.26 5.12 -18.64
CA GLY A 111 9.80 4.33 -19.74
C GLY A 111 11.01 3.46 -19.39
N SER A 112 11.44 3.43 -18.13
CA SER A 112 12.53 2.55 -17.67
C SER A 112 12.03 1.13 -17.36
N SER A 113 12.92 0.14 -17.44
CA SER A 113 12.62 -1.25 -17.10
C SER A 113 13.17 -1.62 -15.74
N ASP A 114 12.39 -2.36 -14.97
CA ASP A 114 12.75 -2.91 -13.67
C ASP A 114 12.49 -4.43 -13.67
N TYR A 115 13.22 -5.17 -12.83
CA TYR A 115 13.05 -6.61 -12.68
C TYR A 115 12.44 -6.93 -11.31
N ARG A 116 11.44 -7.80 -11.29
CA ARG A 116 10.88 -8.35 -10.05
C ARG A 116 10.90 -9.85 -10.08
N ASP A 117 11.28 -10.46 -8.96
CA ASP A 117 11.02 -11.87 -8.76
C ASP A 117 9.51 -12.02 -8.52
N VAL A 118 8.86 -12.84 -9.33
CA VAL A 118 7.45 -13.19 -9.21
C VAL A 118 7.34 -14.68 -8.97
N ILE A 119 6.35 -15.08 -8.17
CA ILE A 119 5.96 -16.48 -8.04
C ILE A 119 4.72 -16.72 -8.89
N VAL A 120 4.77 -17.77 -9.70
CA VAL A 120 3.68 -18.23 -10.55
C VAL A 120 3.19 -19.55 -9.98
N VAL A 121 1.89 -19.66 -9.78
CA VAL A 121 1.25 -20.86 -9.27
C VAL A 121 0.17 -21.31 -10.24
N SER A 122 0.34 -22.53 -10.76
CA SER A 122 -0.54 -23.16 -11.73
C SER A 122 -1.08 -24.47 -11.15
N PRO A 123 -2.20 -24.42 -10.40
CA PRO A 123 -2.87 -25.62 -9.93
C PRO A 123 -3.63 -26.29 -11.08
N GLN A 124 -3.87 -27.58 -10.90
CA GLN A 124 -4.63 -28.41 -11.83
C GLN A 124 -5.60 -29.30 -11.06
N LYS A 125 -6.63 -29.76 -11.76
CA LYS A 125 -7.62 -30.72 -11.28
C LYS A 125 -8.14 -31.51 -12.46
N ASN A 126 -8.27 -32.83 -12.31
CA ASN A 126 -8.88 -33.68 -13.33
C ASN A 126 -10.30 -34.01 -12.91
N ASP A 127 -11.28 -33.33 -13.49
CA ASP A 127 -12.68 -33.60 -13.16
C ASP A 127 -13.26 -34.67 -14.06
N SER A 128 -13.90 -35.62 -13.41
CA SER A 128 -14.72 -36.65 -14.04
C SER A 128 -16.03 -36.05 -14.55
N LEU A 129 -16.28 -36.12 -15.86
CA LEU A 129 -17.55 -35.68 -16.44
C LEU A 129 -18.64 -36.71 -16.17
N PHE A 130 -19.89 -36.29 -16.05
CA PHE A 130 -21.02 -37.15 -15.69
C PHE A 130 -21.84 -37.56 -16.93
N PHE A 131 -22.50 -36.62 -17.61
CA PHE A 131 -23.33 -36.93 -18.78
C PHE A 131 -22.52 -36.95 -20.07
N ALA A 132 -21.49 -36.12 -20.18
CA ALA A 132 -20.59 -36.09 -21.34
C ALA A 132 -19.84 -37.42 -21.55
N ARG A 133 -19.75 -38.27 -20.51
CA ARG A 133 -19.25 -39.66 -20.61
C ARG A 133 -20.01 -40.49 -21.62
N LEU A 134 -21.33 -40.31 -21.71
CA LEU A 134 -22.16 -41.03 -22.68
C LEU A 134 -21.85 -40.63 -24.13
N LEU A 135 -21.23 -39.46 -24.33
CA LEU A 135 -20.78 -38.94 -25.61
C LEU A 135 -19.29 -39.22 -25.88
N GLY A 136 -18.62 -39.98 -24.99
CA GLY A 136 -17.22 -40.35 -25.10
C GLY A 136 -16.23 -39.42 -24.37
N PHE A 137 -16.71 -38.39 -23.66
CA PHE A 137 -15.85 -37.48 -22.88
C PHE A 137 -15.79 -37.93 -21.42
N ASN A 138 -14.69 -38.55 -21.00
CA ASN A 138 -14.63 -39.19 -19.68
C ASN A 138 -14.23 -38.25 -18.54
N ASN A 139 -13.32 -37.33 -18.82
CA ASN A 139 -12.76 -36.36 -17.89
C ASN A 139 -12.29 -35.11 -18.63
N GLN A 140 -11.99 -34.07 -17.86
CA GLN A 140 -11.44 -32.82 -18.35
C GLN A 140 -10.44 -32.26 -17.34
N ASP A 141 -9.26 -31.87 -17.82
CA ASP A 141 -8.31 -31.12 -17.02
C ASP A 141 -8.78 -29.66 -16.88
N VAL A 142 -8.82 -29.20 -15.65
CA VAL A 142 -9.15 -27.84 -15.26
C VAL A 142 -7.92 -27.23 -14.59
N SER A 143 -7.46 -26.11 -15.11
CA SER A 143 -6.30 -25.40 -14.56
C SER A 143 -6.57 -23.91 -14.45
N ALA A 144 -5.78 -23.26 -13.61
CA ALA A 144 -5.68 -21.82 -13.54
C ALA A 144 -4.21 -21.43 -13.39
N SER A 145 -3.94 -20.13 -13.46
CA SER A 145 -2.63 -19.56 -13.14
C SER A 145 -2.86 -18.26 -12.39
N ALA A 146 -2.03 -18.01 -11.40
CA ALA A 146 -1.94 -16.73 -10.72
C ALA A 146 -0.48 -16.37 -10.51
N VAL A 147 -0.22 -15.06 -10.57
CA VAL A 147 1.12 -14.51 -10.36
C VAL A 147 1.06 -13.48 -9.26
N ALA A 148 1.98 -13.62 -8.31
CA ALA A 148 2.17 -12.66 -7.25
C ALA A 148 3.63 -12.26 -7.17
N THR A 149 3.86 -11.04 -6.72
CA THR A 149 5.17 -10.57 -6.33
C THR A 149 5.06 -10.04 -4.91
N TRP A 150 6.20 -9.87 -4.27
CA TRP A 150 6.30 -9.21 -2.99
C TRP A 150 7.07 -7.91 -3.17
N GLY A 151 6.70 -6.93 -2.38
CA GLY A 151 7.32 -5.62 -2.42
C GLY A 151 6.50 -4.65 -1.60
N TYR A 152 7.19 -3.74 -0.96
CA TYR A 152 6.56 -2.66 -0.22
C TYR A 152 6.39 -1.45 -1.14
N VAL A 153 5.59 -0.48 -0.69
CA VAL A 153 5.68 0.87 -1.20
C VAL A 153 7.10 1.37 -0.91
N LYS A 154 8.01 1.26 -1.86
CA LYS A 154 9.42 1.66 -1.65
C LYS A 154 9.60 3.17 -1.66
N LYS A 155 8.61 3.93 -2.14
CA LYS A 155 8.69 5.38 -2.25
C LYS A 155 7.33 6.04 -2.21
N THR A 156 7.23 7.12 -1.45
CA THR A 156 6.15 8.10 -1.58
C THR A 156 6.73 9.40 -2.15
N ALA A 157 6.13 9.93 -3.21
CA ALA A 157 6.52 11.21 -3.83
C ALA A 157 5.28 12.12 -3.90
N GLY A 158 5.39 13.37 -3.46
CA GLY A 158 4.26 14.31 -3.47
C GLY A 158 4.31 15.41 -2.39
N GLY A 159 3.57 16.48 -2.67
CA GLY A 159 3.61 17.84 -2.08
C GLY A 159 3.40 18.04 -0.55
N HIS A 160 3.21 16.99 0.24
CA HIS A 160 2.64 17.15 1.59
C HIS A 160 3.37 16.38 2.69
N ILE A 161 4.48 15.72 2.40
CA ILE A 161 5.28 15.10 3.46
C ILE A 161 5.96 16.20 4.28
N LEU A 162 5.74 16.17 5.59
CA LEU A 162 6.47 16.98 6.56
C LEU A 162 7.64 16.13 7.07
N PRO A 163 8.91 16.49 6.80
CA PRO A 163 10.10 15.75 7.23
C PRO A 163 10.39 15.97 8.72
N ILE A 164 9.34 15.96 9.54
CA ILE A 164 9.35 16.08 10.99
C ILE A 164 8.74 14.79 11.48
N TYR A 165 9.44 14.04 12.32
CA TYR A 165 8.95 12.77 12.82
C TYR A 165 8.53 12.86 14.28
N LEU A 166 7.58 12.00 14.65
CA LEU A 166 7.19 11.75 16.02
C LEU A 166 7.52 10.31 16.37
N THR A 167 7.88 10.07 17.63
CA THR A 167 7.87 8.69 18.15
C THR A 167 6.44 8.28 18.42
N ARG A 168 6.20 6.97 18.54
CA ARG A 168 4.90 6.44 18.99
C ARG A 168 4.43 7.06 20.30
N GLU A 169 5.35 7.32 21.22
CA GLU A 169 5.09 7.91 22.53
C GLU A 169 4.78 9.41 22.46
N SER A 170 5.40 10.14 21.52
CA SER A 170 5.15 11.57 21.32
C SER A 170 3.90 11.87 20.48
N TYR A 171 3.28 10.86 19.89
CA TYR A 171 2.05 11.04 19.12
C TYR A 171 0.82 11.10 20.02
N GLU A 172 0.17 12.26 20.04
CA GLU A 172 -1.07 12.51 20.79
C GLU A 172 -2.14 13.09 19.87
N VAL A 173 -3.33 12.50 19.92
CA VAL A 173 -4.49 12.99 19.14
C VAL A 173 -4.91 14.36 19.67
N GLY A 174 -5.11 15.32 18.76
CA GLY A 174 -5.50 16.69 19.14
C GLY A 174 -4.35 17.53 19.70
N ARG A 175 -3.09 17.08 19.59
CA ARG A 175 -1.93 17.93 19.84
C ARG A 175 -1.91 19.09 18.84
N ASP A 176 -1.81 20.31 19.34
CA ASP A 176 -1.96 21.54 18.56
C ASP A 176 -0.62 22.23 18.23
N TYR A 177 0.50 21.57 18.51
CA TYR A 177 1.83 22.11 18.25
C TYR A 177 2.86 21.02 17.95
N LEU A 178 3.92 21.41 17.25
CA LEU A 178 5.12 20.61 16.99
C LEU A 178 6.36 21.45 17.25
N HIS A 179 7.21 21.00 18.14
CA HIS A 179 8.56 21.53 18.32
C HIS A 179 9.51 20.40 18.66
N SER A 180 10.80 20.73 18.72
CA SER A 180 11.79 19.77 19.15
C SER A 180 11.61 19.47 20.64
N GLU A 181 11.34 18.22 20.94
CA GLU A 181 11.19 17.62 22.26
C GLU A 181 12.34 16.63 22.52
N LYS A 182 12.61 16.41 23.80
CA LYS A 182 13.54 15.37 24.23
C LYS A 182 12.89 14.00 24.06
N ILE A 183 13.67 13.00 23.66
CA ILE A 183 13.21 11.61 23.59
C ILE A 183 13.89 10.82 24.69
N THR A 184 13.13 10.01 25.43
CA THR A 184 13.72 9.04 26.35
C THR A 184 13.73 7.67 25.68
N VAL A 185 14.90 7.08 25.48
CA VAL A 185 15.03 5.72 24.94
C VAL A 185 15.74 4.86 25.96
N ASN A 186 15.11 3.77 26.39
CA ASN A 186 15.66 2.84 27.39
C ASN A 186 16.14 3.54 28.68
N GLY A 187 15.43 4.59 29.12
CA GLY A 187 15.77 5.37 30.31
C GLY A 187 16.88 6.42 30.12
N VAL A 188 17.40 6.58 28.90
CA VAL A 188 18.37 7.64 28.54
C VAL A 188 17.65 8.77 27.81
N GLU A 189 17.77 9.98 28.34
CA GLU A 189 17.20 11.19 27.73
C GLU A 189 18.14 11.76 26.66
N TYR A 190 17.63 11.89 25.43
CA TYR A 190 18.30 12.49 24.30
C TYR A 190 17.69 13.87 24.02
N PRO A 191 18.44 14.97 24.24
CA PRO A 191 17.91 16.31 24.10
C PRO A 191 17.65 16.67 22.63
N ASN A 192 16.54 17.38 22.39
CA ASN A 192 16.17 17.99 21.11
C ASN A 192 16.12 17.02 19.93
N ASN A 193 15.85 15.72 20.16
CA ASN A 193 16.05 14.71 19.12
C ASN A 193 14.81 14.44 18.26
N THR A 194 13.61 14.80 18.69
CA THR A 194 12.47 14.93 17.76
C THR A 194 12.68 16.20 16.95
N GLY A 195 12.57 16.13 15.63
CA GLY A 195 12.89 17.30 14.81
C GLY A 195 12.83 16.99 13.34
N TYR A 196 13.83 16.31 12.81
CA TYR A 196 13.93 16.07 11.37
C TYR A 196 14.33 14.67 11.00
N ILE A 197 13.92 14.29 9.81
CA ILE A 197 14.38 13.08 9.15
C ILE A 197 14.86 13.40 7.75
N TYR A 198 15.99 12.79 7.37
CA TYR A 198 16.40 12.77 5.98
C TYR A 198 15.64 11.67 5.27
N LEU A 199 14.72 12.09 4.41
CA LEU A 199 13.80 11.20 3.71
C LEU A 199 14.47 10.42 2.57
N ASP A 200 15.53 10.99 2.02
CA ASP A 200 16.27 10.41 0.91
C ASP A 200 17.79 10.45 1.21
N PRO A 201 18.48 9.30 1.21
CA PRO A 201 19.93 9.23 1.42
C PRO A 201 20.74 9.91 0.30
N ALA A 202 20.19 10.09 -0.90
CA ALA A 202 20.80 10.83 -2.01
C ALA A 202 20.54 12.35 -1.93
N TRP A 203 19.59 12.80 -1.11
CA TRP A 203 19.23 14.21 -0.94
C TRP A 203 19.33 14.62 0.54
N ASN A 204 20.56 14.59 1.06
CA ASN A 204 20.86 14.91 2.44
C ASN A 204 21.14 16.43 2.61
N GLY A 205 20.26 17.14 3.30
CA GLY A 205 20.54 18.53 3.67
C GLY A 205 19.34 19.34 4.14
N GLN A 206 19.61 20.39 4.93
CA GLN A 206 18.58 21.29 5.45
C GLN A 206 17.76 21.94 4.32
N ASN A 207 18.35 22.19 3.15
CA ASN A 207 17.66 22.78 2.01
C ASN A 207 16.49 21.91 1.50
N VAL A 208 16.62 20.59 1.57
CA VAL A 208 15.59 19.64 1.13
C VAL A 208 14.44 19.62 2.15
N ILE A 209 14.78 19.59 3.43
CA ILE A 209 13.81 19.72 4.55
C ILE A 209 13.02 21.02 4.41
N ASN A 210 13.72 22.13 4.19
CA ASN A 210 13.15 23.46 4.00
C ASN A 210 12.25 23.52 2.76
N SER A 211 12.68 22.94 1.63
CA SER A 211 11.85 22.82 0.43
C SER A 211 10.58 22.01 0.69
N ALA A 212 10.67 20.92 1.47
CA ALA A 212 9.53 20.10 1.85
C ALA A 212 8.50 20.91 2.65
N LEU A 213 8.98 21.59 3.68
CA LEU A 213 8.16 22.38 4.59
C LEU A 213 7.49 23.55 3.86
N ALA A 214 8.17 24.14 2.87
CA ALA A 214 7.62 25.17 1.98
C ALA A 214 6.59 24.64 0.95
N GLY A 215 6.24 23.35 0.98
CA GLY A 215 5.31 22.73 0.03
C GLY A 215 5.90 22.48 -1.37
N ASN A 216 7.23 22.56 -1.52
CA ASN A 216 7.96 22.27 -2.75
C ASN A 216 8.52 20.84 -2.74
N SER A 217 7.76 19.86 -2.22
CA SER A 217 8.23 18.48 -2.00
C SER A 217 8.05 17.53 -3.20
N SER A 218 7.81 18.06 -4.41
CA SER A 218 7.57 17.23 -5.61
C SER A 218 8.72 16.29 -5.98
N LYS A 219 9.90 16.47 -5.37
CA LYS A 219 11.09 15.62 -5.57
C LYS A 219 11.49 14.81 -4.34
N ILE A 220 10.78 14.95 -3.23
CA ILE A 220 11.11 14.24 -2.01
C ILE A 220 10.54 12.84 -2.11
N THR A 221 11.45 11.88 -2.13
CA THR A 221 11.14 10.46 -2.05
C THR A 221 11.42 10.00 -0.64
N MET A 222 10.45 9.34 -0.01
CA MET A 222 10.65 8.68 1.27
C MET A 222 10.59 7.17 1.09
N PHE A 223 11.64 6.48 1.50
CA PHE A 223 11.68 5.02 1.52
C PHE A 223 11.07 4.51 2.83
N ILE A 224 10.06 3.65 2.69
CA ILE A 224 9.42 2.95 3.81
C ILE A 224 10.33 1.77 4.20
N ASP A 225 10.45 1.49 5.50
CA ASP A 225 11.39 0.53 6.11
C ASP A 225 12.88 0.92 6.06
N GLN A 226 13.19 2.17 5.71
CA GLN A 226 14.55 2.67 5.82
C GLN A 226 14.84 3.11 7.27
N GLU A 227 15.98 2.66 7.81
CA GLU A 227 16.56 3.29 8.99
C GLU A 227 16.98 4.72 8.64
N PHE A 228 16.35 5.70 9.29
CA PHE A 228 16.73 7.09 9.17
C PHE A 228 17.41 7.57 10.45
N GLU A 229 18.37 8.47 10.29
CA GLU A 229 18.97 9.18 11.40
C GLU A 229 18.02 10.26 11.92
N GLY A 230 17.64 10.19 13.19
CA GLY A 230 17.00 11.30 13.88
C GLY A 230 18.01 12.42 14.11
N LYS A 231 17.70 13.62 13.62
CA LYS A 231 18.56 14.79 13.81
C LYS A 231 17.93 15.76 14.81
N PRO A 232 18.77 16.41 15.63
CA PRO A 232 18.25 17.40 16.53
C PRO A 232 17.66 18.60 15.80
N GLY A 233 16.46 18.99 16.20
CA GLY A 233 15.69 20.03 15.54
C GLY A 233 16.26 21.43 15.81
N GLN A 234 16.91 22.07 14.83
CA GLN A 234 17.12 23.52 14.86
C GLN A 234 15.80 24.23 14.51
N ALA A 235 14.94 24.47 15.50
CA ALA A 235 13.61 25.05 15.29
C ALA A 235 13.64 26.38 14.50
N ASN A 236 14.74 27.15 14.62
CA ASN A 236 14.95 28.40 13.89
C ASN A 236 15.06 28.24 12.36
N SER A 237 15.58 27.11 11.86
CA SER A 237 15.82 26.93 10.42
C SER A 237 14.55 26.64 9.62
N LEU A 238 13.43 26.39 10.30
CA LEU A 238 12.14 26.07 9.68
C LEU A 238 11.29 27.29 9.39
N ILE A 239 11.50 28.38 10.13
CA ILE A 239 10.60 29.53 10.15
C ILE A 239 10.33 30.02 8.74
N GLY A 240 11.38 30.39 8.01
CA GLY A 240 11.23 30.91 6.65
C GLY A 240 10.54 29.93 5.70
N SER A 241 10.75 28.62 5.86
CA SER A 241 10.12 27.61 5.00
C SER A 241 8.64 27.42 5.28
N VAL A 242 8.23 27.41 6.54
CA VAL A 242 6.81 27.34 6.92
C VAL A 242 6.11 28.66 6.57
N GLU A 243 6.78 29.80 6.74
CA GLU A 243 6.29 31.10 6.26
C GLU A 243 6.10 31.13 4.74
N ASP A 244 7.04 30.58 3.98
CA ASP A 244 6.90 30.44 2.52
C ASP A 244 5.74 29.53 2.13
N ARG A 245 5.48 28.45 2.90
CA ARG A 245 4.28 27.62 2.73
C ARG A 245 3.02 28.44 2.90
N MET A 246 2.95 29.23 3.97
CA MET A 246 1.80 30.06 4.29
C MET A 246 1.60 31.18 3.26
N LYS A 247 2.66 31.82 2.76
CA LYS A 247 2.60 32.79 1.66
C LYS A 247 2.00 32.17 0.40
N LYS A 248 2.44 30.96 0.03
CA LYS A 248 1.90 30.24 -1.12
C LYS A 248 0.44 29.88 -0.91
N ALA A 249 0.08 29.36 0.26
CA ALA A 249 -1.31 29.08 0.59
C ALA A 249 -2.17 30.36 0.45
N ASN A 250 -1.73 31.48 1.02
CA ASN A 250 -2.43 32.77 0.88
C ASN A 250 -2.63 33.22 -0.59
N SER A 251 -1.76 32.80 -1.51
CA SER A 251 -1.90 33.09 -2.94
C SER A 251 -2.88 32.18 -3.70
N LEU A 252 -3.34 31.07 -3.10
CA LEU A 252 -4.26 30.14 -3.75
C LEU A 252 -5.69 30.72 -3.83
N PRO A 253 -6.44 30.44 -4.92
CA PRO A 253 -7.68 31.13 -5.20
C PRO A 253 -8.87 30.64 -4.37
N SER A 254 -8.94 29.35 -4.03
CA SER A 254 -10.04 28.80 -3.23
C SER A 254 -9.63 28.38 -1.81
N GLN A 255 -10.56 28.47 -0.86
CA GLN A 255 -10.36 28.02 0.52
C GLN A 255 -9.94 26.55 0.59
N LEU A 256 -10.56 25.69 -0.20
CA LEU A 256 -10.26 24.25 -0.23
C LEU A 256 -8.82 23.97 -0.70
N GLU A 257 -8.30 24.75 -1.64
CA GLU A 257 -6.91 24.61 -2.07
C GLU A 257 -5.93 25.07 -0.99
N ARG A 258 -6.25 26.15 -0.27
CA ARG A 258 -5.45 26.64 0.87
C ARG A 258 -5.37 25.59 1.97
N GLU A 259 -6.54 25.11 2.38
CA GLU A 259 -6.71 24.06 3.37
C GLU A 259 -5.85 22.84 3.00
N ARG A 260 -6.04 22.28 1.80
CA ARG A 260 -5.25 21.13 1.31
C ARG A 260 -3.75 21.39 1.29
N PHE A 261 -3.32 22.62 1.00
CA PHE A 261 -1.90 22.99 0.97
C PHE A 261 -1.26 23.02 2.36
N MET A 262 -2.05 23.35 3.38
CA MET A 262 -1.61 23.43 4.77
C MET A 262 -1.63 22.08 5.49
N TYR A 263 -2.34 21.08 4.97
CA TYR A 263 -2.21 19.70 5.42
C TYR A 263 -0.87 19.07 5.00
N GLY A 264 -0.37 18.22 5.89
CA GLY A 264 0.80 17.40 5.66
C GLY A 264 0.77 16.05 6.40
N LEU A 265 1.61 15.14 5.93
CA LEU A 265 1.84 13.83 6.53
C LEU A 265 3.11 13.87 7.38
N ILE A 266 2.97 13.50 8.65
CA ILE A 266 4.04 13.42 9.63
C ILE A 266 4.36 11.94 9.87
N PRO A 267 5.59 11.50 9.59
CA PRO A 267 6.07 10.18 9.96
C PRO A 267 5.93 9.92 11.47
N ILE A 268 5.29 8.81 11.82
CA ILE A 268 5.37 8.17 13.14
C ILE A 268 6.39 7.05 13.02
N ALA A 269 7.41 7.09 13.87
CA ALA A 269 8.55 6.19 13.78
C ALA A 269 8.92 5.54 15.10
N ASP A 270 9.45 4.32 14.99
CA ASP A 270 9.91 3.52 16.12
C ASP A 270 11.43 3.57 16.21
N PHE A 271 11.95 3.56 17.44
CA PHE A 271 13.38 3.49 17.69
C PHE A 271 13.94 2.12 17.29
N VAL A 272 15.04 2.12 16.54
CA VAL A 272 15.73 0.90 16.10
C VAL A 272 17.01 0.69 16.89
N ARG A 273 17.92 1.66 16.84
CA ARG A 273 19.25 1.56 17.47
C ARG A 273 19.89 2.93 17.70
N SER A 274 20.88 2.96 18.59
CA SER A 274 21.73 4.13 18.81
C SER A 274 23.17 3.84 18.36
N GLN A 275 23.84 4.83 17.77
CA GLN A 275 25.27 4.78 17.46
C GLN A 275 25.95 6.03 18.03
N GLY A 276 26.59 5.91 19.18
CA GLY A 276 27.04 7.08 19.94
C GLY A 276 25.86 7.93 20.40
N ASN A 277 25.87 9.23 20.09
CA ASN A 277 24.77 10.17 20.40
C ASN A 277 23.70 10.24 19.30
N THR A 278 23.85 9.45 18.23
CA THR A 278 22.90 9.42 17.12
C THR A 278 21.86 8.33 17.33
N LEU A 279 20.58 8.65 17.13
CA LEU A 279 19.48 7.71 17.17
C LEU A 279 18.98 7.39 15.76
N TYR A 280 18.68 6.12 15.52
CA TYR A 280 18.13 5.61 14.28
C TYR A 280 16.71 5.10 14.51
N PHE A 281 15.83 5.39 13.56
CA PHE A 281 14.42 5.10 13.65
C PHE A 281 13.92 4.52 12.33
N GLU A 282 12.74 3.88 12.39
CA GLU A 282 12.05 3.31 11.25
C GLU A 282 10.61 3.81 11.21
N ILE A 283 10.14 4.26 10.05
CA ILE A 283 8.80 4.83 9.89
C ILE A 283 7.79 3.68 9.82
N LYS A 284 6.74 3.76 10.63
CA LYS A 284 5.66 2.76 10.66
C LYS A 284 4.36 3.30 10.09
N GLU A 285 4.03 4.54 10.40
CA GLU A 285 2.73 5.14 10.06
C GLU A 285 2.89 6.63 9.73
N PHE A 286 1.83 7.25 9.22
CA PHE A 286 1.77 8.70 9.06
C PHE A 286 0.59 9.29 9.81
N ALA A 287 0.85 10.31 10.62
CA ALA A 287 -0.18 11.19 11.14
C ALA A 287 -0.51 12.30 10.13
N VAL A 288 -1.78 12.67 10.03
CA VAL A 288 -2.17 13.88 9.30
C VAL A 288 -2.10 15.08 10.25
N TYR A 289 -1.36 16.11 9.82
CA TYR A 289 -1.20 17.35 10.56
C TYR A 289 -1.61 18.54 9.73
N GLU A 290 -2.38 19.43 10.35
CA GLU A 290 -2.80 20.71 9.80
C GLU A 290 -1.86 21.80 10.32
N ILE A 291 -1.19 22.54 9.44
CA ILE A 291 -0.36 23.68 9.84
C ILE A 291 -1.22 24.95 9.85
N LEU A 292 -1.21 25.69 10.95
CA LEU A 292 -1.96 26.94 11.10
C LEU A 292 -1.05 28.17 11.22
N ASP A 293 0.04 28.04 11.98
CA ASP A 293 0.97 29.13 12.24
C ASP A 293 2.37 28.58 12.61
N ILE A 294 3.36 29.45 12.76
CA ILE A 294 4.67 29.16 13.32
C ILE A 294 5.13 30.29 14.23
N ILE A 295 5.73 29.93 15.36
CA ILE A 295 6.29 30.89 16.31
C ILE A 295 7.59 31.47 15.75
N VAL A 296 7.59 32.76 15.42
CA VAL A 296 8.75 33.50 14.91
C VAL A 296 9.59 34.13 16.01
N ASP A 297 8.97 34.40 17.16
CA ASP A 297 9.63 34.84 18.39
C ASP A 297 9.03 34.10 19.58
N GLY A 298 9.85 33.34 20.30
CA GLY A 298 9.40 32.50 21.41
C GLY A 298 9.06 33.31 22.65
N SER A 299 8.35 32.69 23.59
CA SER A 299 8.06 33.28 24.90
C SER A 299 9.36 33.53 25.69
N LYS A 300 9.41 34.65 26.43
CA LYS A 300 10.51 34.98 27.36
C LYS A 300 9.99 35.84 28.51
N ASN A 301 10.22 35.45 29.76
CA ASN A 301 10.10 36.29 30.97
C ASN A 301 8.96 37.35 30.90
N ASN A 302 7.69 36.92 30.93
CA ASN A 302 6.48 37.76 30.80
C ASN A 302 6.20 38.36 29.42
N LYS A 303 6.77 37.79 28.35
CA LYS A 303 6.43 38.11 26.97
C LYS A 303 5.80 36.89 26.31
N ASP A 304 4.62 37.10 25.72
CA ASP A 304 3.92 36.13 24.89
C ASP A 304 4.76 35.75 23.66
N ALA A 305 4.59 34.51 23.20
CA ALA A 305 5.18 34.09 21.93
C ALA A 305 4.46 34.79 20.77
N VAL A 306 5.17 35.04 19.68
CA VAL A 306 4.64 35.74 18.50
C VAL A 306 4.67 34.80 17.30
N GLY A 307 3.52 34.66 16.63
CA GLY A 307 3.35 33.90 15.39
C GLY A 307 3.82 34.64 14.14
N SER A 308 3.64 34.03 12.98
CA SER A 308 3.98 34.66 11.70
C SER A 308 2.94 35.70 11.29
N GLU A 309 3.38 36.74 10.58
CA GLU A 309 2.47 37.66 9.89
C GLU A 309 1.72 37.00 8.72
N HIS A 310 2.17 35.81 8.30
CA HIS A 310 1.54 35.05 7.22
C HIS A 310 0.57 33.98 7.73
N ALA A 311 0.34 33.88 9.04
CA ALA A 311 -0.50 32.87 9.64
C ALA A 311 -1.91 32.84 9.02
N LEU A 312 -2.48 31.63 8.98
CA LEU A 312 -3.80 31.38 8.45
C LEU A 312 -4.79 31.18 9.61
N LEU A 313 -5.94 31.85 9.51
CA LEU A 313 -6.89 31.93 10.61
C LEU A 313 -7.94 30.83 10.58
N GLY A 314 -7.80 29.87 11.49
CA GLY A 314 -8.84 28.90 11.82
C GLY A 314 -9.40 28.18 10.59
N PRO A 315 -10.66 27.72 10.61
CA PRO A 315 -11.23 26.90 9.53
C PRO A 315 -11.42 27.67 8.21
N ASN A 316 -11.32 29.00 8.25
CA ASN A 316 -11.55 29.85 7.08
C ASN A 316 -10.26 30.12 6.27
N TYR A 317 -9.08 29.74 6.79
CA TYR A 317 -7.77 29.92 6.15
C TYR A 317 -7.61 31.31 5.52
N THR A 318 -7.94 32.35 6.29
CA THR A 318 -7.74 33.75 5.89
C THR A 318 -6.43 34.26 6.46
N SER A 319 -5.69 35.06 5.70
CA SER A 319 -4.49 35.73 6.21
C SER A 319 -4.84 36.68 7.35
N LEU A 320 -3.93 36.85 8.31
CA LEU A 320 -3.95 37.95 9.28
C LEU A 320 -3.75 39.34 8.64
N GLY A 321 -3.26 39.39 7.40
CA GLY A 321 -2.83 40.62 6.74
C GLY A 321 -1.36 40.95 7.03
N SER A 322 -0.72 41.66 6.10
CA SER A 322 0.71 42.04 6.20
C SER A 322 1.00 42.80 7.50
N GLY A 323 2.00 42.35 8.26
CA GLY A 323 2.41 42.97 9.53
C GLY A 323 1.60 42.60 10.76
N ASN A 324 0.52 41.82 10.65
CA ASN A 324 -0.31 41.42 11.77
C ASN A 324 0.09 40.02 12.26
N ALA A 325 0.90 39.95 13.32
CA ALA A 325 1.24 38.69 13.99
C ALA A 325 0.33 38.45 15.21
N ARG A 326 0.01 37.18 15.49
CA ARG A 326 -0.71 36.79 16.72
C ARG A 326 0.24 36.65 17.90
N SER A 327 -0.23 37.06 19.07
CA SER A 327 0.42 36.75 20.34
C SER A 327 -0.23 35.51 20.95
N TYR A 328 0.61 34.59 21.44
CA TYR A 328 0.20 33.35 22.07
C TYR A 328 0.62 33.42 23.54
N PRO A 329 -0.35 33.48 24.46
CA PRO A 329 -0.06 33.64 25.87
C PRO A 329 0.66 32.41 26.41
N ILE A 330 1.54 32.64 27.37
CA ILE A 330 2.07 31.57 28.21
C ILE A 330 0.87 31.01 28.99
N THR A 331 0.49 29.76 28.73
CA THR A 331 -0.63 29.14 29.45
C THR A 331 -0.29 29.01 30.94
N PRO A 332 -1.26 29.09 31.87
CA PRO A 332 -1.04 28.73 33.27
C PRO A 332 -0.56 27.28 33.46
N GLU A 333 -0.71 26.45 32.43
CA GLU A 333 -0.27 25.06 32.34
C GLU A 333 1.22 24.91 31.92
N GLY A 334 1.93 26.02 31.69
CA GLY A 334 3.40 26.02 31.61
C GLY A 334 4.00 25.57 30.28
N VAL A 335 3.23 25.60 29.18
CA VAL A 335 3.77 25.29 27.85
C VAL A 335 4.39 26.56 27.26
N ASP A 336 5.70 26.72 27.42
CA ASP A 336 6.47 27.70 26.67
C ASP A 336 6.50 27.28 25.19
N TYR A 337 6.11 28.19 24.29
CA TYR A 337 6.29 27.95 22.86
C TYR A 337 7.67 28.46 22.44
N PRO A 338 8.68 27.58 22.27
CA PRO A 338 9.98 28.01 21.78
C PRO A 338 9.85 28.54 20.35
N LYS A 339 10.79 29.42 19.99
CA LYS A 339 10.93 29.90 18.63
C LYS A 339 11.06 28.72 17.66
N GLY A 340 10.28 28.74 16.58
CA GLY A 340 10.21 27.69 15.57
C GLY A 340 9.18 26.58 15.85
N THR A 341 8.37 26.72 16.91
CA THR A 341 7.22 25.83 17.13
C THR A 341 6.19 26.00 16.02
N ILE A 342 5.83 24.92 15.35
CA ILE A 342 4.75 24.90 14.34
C ILE A 342 3.44 24.67 15.08
N LEU A 343 2.54 25.64 15.00
CA LEU A 343 1.19 25.54 15.56
C LEU A 343 0.25 24.95 14.53
N GLY A 344 -0.71 24.17 15.00
CA GLY A 344 -1.53 23.38 14.10
C GLY A 344 -2.50 22.48 14.83
N ARG A 345 -2.82 21.35 14.21
CA ARG A 345 -3.68 20.34 14.81
C ARG A 345 -3.36 18.96 14.26
N MET A 346 -3.15 18.01 15.16
CA MET A 346 -3.23 16.58 14.85
C MET A 346 -4.68 16.19 14.64
N THR A 347 -5.04 15.76 13.43
CA THR A 347 -6.44 15.44 13.10
C THR A 347 -6.95 14.18 13.81
N GLY A 348 -6.05 13.36 14.35
CA GLY A 348 -6.34 12.01 14.85
C GLY A 348 -6.43 10.96 13.74
N GLU A 349 -6.32 11.39 12.48
CA GLU A 349 -6.29 10.49 11.35
C GLU A 349 -4.87 9.96 11.17
N VAL A 350 -4.73 8.66 11.39
CA VAL A 350 -3.49 7.92 11.14
C VAL A 350 -3.67 7.15 9.85
N ARG A 351 -2.80 7.42 8.88
CA ARG A 351 -2.70 6.64 7.65
C ARG A 351 -1.76 5.48 7.92
N GLN A 352 -2.35 4.32 8.11
CA GLN A 352 -1.61 3.09 8.00
C GLN A 352 -1.21 2.88 6.55
N LEU A 353 0.01 2.40 6.35
CA LEU A 353 0.50 1.96 5.07
C LEU A 353 -0.19 0.63 4.73
N GLU A 354 -1.43 0.72 4.25
CA GLU A 354 -2.16 -0.45 3.77
C GLU A 354 -2.19 -0.48 2.24
N VAL A 355 -1.84 -1.65 1.70
CA VAL A 355 -1.79 -1.92 0.26
C VAL A 355 -3.22 -2.12 -0.26
N ILE A 356 -3.71 -1.20 -1.09
CA ILE A 356 -4.97 -1.40 -1.81
C ILE A 356 -4.71 -1.46 -3.33
N ILE A 357 -5.32 -2.46 -3.96
CA ILE A 357 -5.29 -2.70 -5.40
C ILE A 357 -6.49 -1.98 -6.03
N VAL A 358 -6.28 -1.10 -7.01
CA VAL A 358 -7.35 -0.37 -7.73
C VAL A 358 -7.44 -0.83 -9.18
N SER A 359 -8.65 -0.88 -9.74
CA SER A 359 -8.89 -1.22 -11.15
C SER A 359 -8.36 -0.12 -12.08
N GLY A 360 -7.41 -0.44 -12.96
CA GLY A 360 -6.84 0.51 -13.94
C GLY A 360 -5.31 0.45 -14.09
N ASP A 361 -4.58 -0.20 -13.19
CA ASP A 361 -3.10 -0.21 -13.17
C ASP A 361 -2.43 -1.15 -14.21
N GLN A 362 -3.16 -1.62 -15.21
CA GLN A 362 -2.66 -2.49 -16.28
C GLN A 362 -2.91 -1.83 -17.65
N LEU A 363 -2.00 -0.97 -18.10
CA LEU A 363 -2.03 -0.34 -19.43
C LEU A 363 -1.34 -1.19 -20.50
N PHE A 364 -1.60 -2.49 -20.53
CA PHE A 364 -1.24 -3.33 -21.69
C PHE A 364 -2.47 -4.06 -22.20
N ASN A 365 -2.68 -3.98 -23.52
CA ASN A 365 -3.66 -4.78 -24.22
C ASN A 365 -2.94 -5.58 -25.33
N PRO A 366 -2.95 -6.93 -25.28
CA PRO A 366 -3.52 -7.76 -24.22
C PRO A 366 -2.70 -7.67 -22.92
N VAL A 367 -3.41 -7.74 -21.79
CA VAL A 367 -2.78 -7.88 -20.46
C VAL A 367 -2.01 -9.20 -20.47
N GLU A 368 -0.71 -9.17 -20.24
CA GLU A 368 0.08 -10.40 -20.04
C GLU A 368 -0.57 -11.21 -18.91
N PRO A 369 -0.81 -12.53 -19.09
CA PRO A 369 -1.46 -13.38 -18.09
C PRO A 369 -0.78 -13.37 -16.71
N ASP A 370 0.46 -12.90 -16.67
CA ASP A 370 1.36 -12.95 -15.52
C ASP A 370 1.61 -11.58 -14.86
N ALA A 371 0.92 -10.51 -15.28
CA ALA A 371 1.19 -9.15 -14.79
C ALA A 371 0.90 -8.96 -13.28
N ALA A 372 1.91 -8.57 -12.50
CA ALA A 372 1.78 -8.28 -11.07
C ALA A 372 0.91 -7.04 -10.80
N LYS A 373 0.03 -7.13 -9.80
CA LYS A 373 -0.83 -6.02 -9.31
C LYS A 373 -0.02 -5.13 -8.36
N TYR A 374 0.05 -3.82 -8.62
CA TYR A 374 0.76 -2.86 -7.75
C TYR A 374 -0.14 -2.28 -6.66
N SER A 375 0.50 -1.69 -5.66
CA SER A 375 -0.11 -1.11 -4.46
C SER A 375 -0.18 0.41 -4.54
N LYS A 376 -1.33 0.98 -4.19
CA LYS A 376 -1.54 2.42 -4.04
C LYS A 376 -1.80 2.76 -2.58
N LEU A 377 -1.22 3.86 -2.09
CA LEU A 377 -1.65 4.49 -0.84
C LEU A 377 -3.10 4.95 -1.01
N VAL A 378 -4.01 4.33 -0.27
CA VAL A 378 -5.41 4.74 -0.27
C VAL A 378 -5.73 5.49 1.00
N LYS A 379 -6.65 6.43 0.82
CA LYS A 379 -7.22 7.34 1.81
C LYS A 379 -7.70 6.58 3.04
#